data_AF-A0ABD2R954-F1
#
_entry.id   AF-A0ABD2R954-F1
#
_cell.length_a   1.000
_cell.length_b   1.000
_cell.length_c   1.000
_cell.angle_alpha   90.00
_cell.angle_beta   90.00
_cell.angle_gamma   90.00
#
_symmetry.space_group_name_H-M   'P 1'
#
loop_
_entity.id
_entity.type
_entity.pdbx_description
1 polymer ?
#
loop_
_entity_poly.entity_id
_entity_poly.type
_entity_poly.pdbx_seq_one_letter_code
_entity_poly.pdbx_strand_id
1 'polypeptide(L)'
;YYNKLGLACSSLNILKSPKIISYMVMTMFNIDSLEKDNKILRAAMLKKRYANVIMKSQKQVLGKAFDEKNMKKKAALWEKQLQEEKVKLREKDREAARIAIASIKRTVNFGDGLEAERDLMSIIGAPNRL
;
A
#
# COMPACT_ATOMS: atom_id res chain seq x y z
N TYR A 1 37.09 -26.79 25.53
CA TYR A 1 36.38 -27.41 24.38
C TYR A 1 35.18 -26.54 24.03
N TYR A 2 35.32 -25.76 22.95
CA TYR A 2 34.26 -24.92 22.40
C TYR A 2 33.19 -25.82 21.76
N ASN A 3 31.93 -25.72 22.20
CA ASN A 3 30.79 -26.13 21.38
C ASN A 3 29.92 -24.90 21.13
N LYS A 4 30.38 -24.10 20.17
CA LYS A 4 29.75 -22.88 19.69
C LYS A 4 29.36 -23.07 18.23
N LEU A 5 28.64 -24.14 17.92
CA LEU A 5 28.10 -24.43 16.58
C LEU A 5 26.80 -25.21 16.73
N GLY A 6 25.67 -24.51 16.81
CA GLY A 6 24.36 -25.17 16.87
C GLY A 6 23.13 -24.29 16.70
N LEU A 7 23.27 -22.96 16.61
CA LEU A 7 22.12 -22.04 16.56
C LEU A 7 22.11 -21.10 15.34
N ALA A 8 23.02 -21.25 14.38
CA ALA A 8 23.12 -20.34 13.23
C ALA A 8 22.45 -20.84 11.93
N CYS A 9 21.98 -22.09 11.86
CA CYS A 9 21.51 -22.66 10.58
C CYS A 9 19.99 -22.55 10.36
N SER A 10 19.19 -22.38 11.42
CA SER A 10 17.71 -22.32 11.29
C SER A 10 17.23 -20.96 10.78
N SER A 11 17.90 -19.88 11.19
CA SER A 11 17.52 -18.50 10.85
C SER A 11 17.83 -18.13 9.40
N LEU A 12 18.84 -18.76 8.79
CA LEU A 12 19.28 -18.47 7.42
C LEU A 12 18.42 -19.19 6.35
N ASN A 13 17.79 -20.32 6.72
CA ASN A 13 16.97 -21.12 5.80
C ASN A 13 15.52 -20.62 5.70
N ILE A 14 15.02 -19.91 6.71
CA ILE A 14 13.69 -19.25 6.66
C ILE A 14 13.67 -18.19 5.54
N LEU A 15 14.76 -17.44 5.36
CA LEU A 15 14.90 -16.42 4.31
C LEU A 15 15.05 -16.99 2.89
N LYS A 16 15.31 -18.29 2.73
CA LYS A 16 15.41 -18.96 1.42
C LYS A 16 14.10 -19.62 0.96
N SER A 17 13.05 -19.57 1.77
CA SER A 17 11.76 -20.15 1.40
C SER A 17 11.14 -19.34 0.24
N PRO A 18 10.75 -19.97 -0.89
CA PRO A 18 10.21 -19.26 -2.06
C PRO A 18 9.01 -18.38 -1.72
N LYS A 19 8.21 -18.79 -0.73
CA LYS A 19 7.05 -18.03 -0.23
C LYS A 19 7.46 -16.74 0.48
N ILE A 20 8.55 -16.76 1.24
CA ILE A 20 9.05 -15.60 2.00
C ILE A 20 9.74 -14.61 1.06
N ILE A 21 10.52 -15.12 0.09
CA ILE A 21 11.12 -14.30 -0.96
C ILE A 21 10.03 -13.65 -1.82
N SER A 22 9.00 -14.40 -2.21
CA SER A 22 7.85 -13.87 -2.96
C SER A 22 7.13 -12.76 -2.19
N TYR A 23 6.88 -12.93 -0.89
CA TYR A 23 6.21 -11.93 -0.06
C TYR A 23 7.06 -10.66 0.09
N MET A 24 8.37 -10.79 0.34
CA MET A 24 9.28 -9.65 0.44
C MET A 24 9.39 -8.88 -0.88
N VAL A 25 9.58 -9.57 -2.01
CA VAL A 25 9.62 -8.95 -3.33
C VAL A 25 8.31 -8.22 -3.63
N MET A 26 7.16 -8.82 -3.31
CA MET A 26 5.86 -8.18 -3.49
C MET A 26 5.69 -6.92 -2.61
N THR A 27 6.17 -6.96 -1.37
CA THR A 27 6.13 -5.77 -0.49
C THR A 27 7.05 -4.64 -0.95
N MET A 28 8.25 -4.96 -1.47
CA MET A 28 9.18 -3.94 -1.98
C MET A 28 8.64 -3.26 -3.25
N PHE A 29 8.09 -4.03 -4.21
CA PHE A 29 7.47 -3.47 -5.42
C PHE A 29 6.26 -2.56 -5.10
N ASN A 30 5.50 -2.89 -4.06
CA ASN A 30 4.35 -2.09 -3.63
C ASN A 30 4.77 -0.75 -2.99
N ILE A 31 5.88 -0.70 -2.26
CA ILE A 31 6.37 0.53 -1.61
C ILE A 31 6.83 1.56 -2.67
N ASP A 32 7.59 1.11 -3.66
CA ASP A 32 8.10 1.99 -4.73
C ASP A 32 6.97 2.56 -5.60
N SER A 33 5.94 1.76 -5.88
CA SER A 33 4.75 2.21 -6.59
C SER A 33 3.98 3.25 -5.78
N LEU A 34 3.80 3.02 -4.47
CA LEU A 34 3.11 3.94 -3.58
C LEU A 34 3.83 5.27 -3.44
N GLU A 35 5.16 5.26 -3.37
CA GLU A 35 5.96 6.49 -3.29
C GLU A 35 5.83 7.33 -4.57
N LYS A 36 5.81 6.69 -5.74
CA LYS A 36 5.58 7.35 -7.04
C LYS A 36 4.19 7.97 -7.12
N ASP A 37 3.15 7.22 -6.74
CA ASP A 37 1.76 7.71 -6.72
C ASP A 37 1.61 8.93 -5.79
N ASN A 38 2.24 8.90 -4.61
CA ASN A 38 2.26 10.02 -3.67
C ASN A 38 3.00 11.25 -4.23
N LYS A 39 4.12 11.05 -4.93
CA LYS A 39 4.84 12.14 -5.62
C LYS A 39 3.96 12.80 -6.68
N ILE A 40 3.22 12.00 -7.46
CA ILE A 40 2.30 12.48 -8.50
C ILE A 40 1.15 13.28 -7.88
N LEU A 41 0.49 12.75 -6.85
CA LEU A 41 -0.61 13.43 -6.17
C LEU A 41 -0.13 14.75 -5.53
N ARG A 42 1.04 14.74 -4.90
CA ARG A 42 1.65 15.95 -4.32
C ARG A 42 1.94 17.00 -5.38
N ALA A 43 2.49 16.62 -6.53
CA ALA A 43 2.73 17.53 -7.64
C ALA A 43 1.42 18.15 -8.17
N ALA A 44 0.36 17.35 -8.32
CA ALA A 44 -0.96 17.84 -8.73
C ALA A 44 -1.56 18.82 -7.71
N MET A 45 -1.47 18.50 -6.42
CA MET A 45 -1.95 19.39 -5.35
C MET A 45 -1.19 20.72 -5.33
N LEU A 46 0.14 20.70 -5.51
CA LEU A 46 0.95 21.91 -5.58
C LEU A 46 0.58 22.76 -6.81
N LYS A 47 0.40 22.15 -7.98
CA LYS A 47 -0.04 22.87 -9.19
C LYS A 47 -1.37 23.58 -8.97
N LYS A 48 -2.35 22.93 -8.33
CA LYS A 48 -3.62 23.57 -7.95
C LYS A 48 -3.42 24.72 -6.97
N ARG A 49 -2.66 24.50 -5.89
CA ARG A 49 -2.45 25.49 -4.83
C ARG A 49 -1.79 26.77 -5.36
N TYR A 50 -0.84 26.62 -6.28
CA TYR A 50 -0.11 27.73 -6.89
C TYR A 50 -0.71 28.23 -8.21
N ALA A 51 -1.83 27.67 -8.68
CA ALA A 51 -2.41 28.04 -9.98
C ALA A 51 -2.67 29.55 -10.11
N ASN A 52 -3.19 30.18 -9.05
CA ASN A 52 -3.45 31.62 -9.03
C ASN A 52 -2.15 32.45 -9.06
N VAL A 53 -1.12 32.01 -8.33
CA VAL A 53 0.19 32.68 -8.30
C VAL A 53 0.83 32.60 -9.68
N ILE A 54 0.84 31.42 -10.30
CA ILE A 54 1.34 31.20 -11.67
C ILE A 54 0.57 32.06 -12.68
N MET A 55 -0.75 32.17 -12.54
CA MET A 55 -1.57 32.98 -13.43
C MET A 55 -1.24 34.48 -13.30
N LYS A 56 -1.11 34.99 -12.06
CA LYS A 56 -0.73 36.38 -11.81
C LYS A 56 0.68 36.69 -12.32
N SER A 57 1.64 35.81 -12.06
CA SER A 57 3.02 36.00 -12.52
C SER A 57 3.11 35.97 -14.05
N GLN A 58 2.39 35.07 -14.72
CA GLN A 58 2.37 35.04 -16.19
C GLN A 58 1.68 36.27 -16.78
N LYS A 59 0.62 36.78 -16.16
CA LYS A 59 0.00 38.04 -16.56
C LYS A 59 0.97 39.22 -16.44
N GLN A 60 1.79 39.24 -15.39
CA GLN A 60 2.83 40.26 -15.20
C GLN A 60 3.93 40.19 -16.26
N VAL A 61 4.40 38.98 -16.61
CA VAL A 61 5.48 38.78 -17.60
C VAL A 61 5.01 39.02 -19.03
N LEU A 62 3.81 38.54 -19.40
CA LEU A 62 3.30 38.59 -20.77
C LEU A 62 2.51 39.86 -21.09
N GLY A 63 2.01 40.59 -20.08
CA GLY A 63 1.29 41.84 -20.26
C GLY A 63 0.12 41.72 -21.24
N LYS A 64 0.22 42.43 -22.38
CA LYS A 64 -0.81 42.44 -23.44
C LYS A 64 -0.91 41.12 -24.22
N ALA A 65 0.15 40.31 -24.24
CA ALA A 65 0.17 39.01 -24.91
C ALA A 65 -0.39 37.87 -24.03
N PHE A 66 -0.91 38.20 -22.83
CA PHE A 66 -1.44 37.21 -21.90
C PHE A 66 -2.80 36.68 -22.34
N ASP A 67 -2.87 35.38 -22.64
CA ASP A 67 -4.12 34.69 -22.94
C ASP A 67 -4.78 34.15 -21.67
N GLU A 68 -5.65 34.98 -21.09
CA GLU A 68 -6.41 34.64 -19.90
C GLU A 68 -7.35 33.43 -20.11
N LYS A 69 -7.94 33.29 -21.30
CA LYS A 69 -8.89 32.22 -21.61
C LYS A 69 -8.18 30.88 -21.62
N ASN A 70 -7.01 30.79 -22.25
CA ASN A 70 -6.22 29.57 -22.26
C ASN A 70 -5.67 29.23 -20.86
N MET A 71 -5.30 30.22 -20.06
CA MET A 71 -4.84 29.98 -18.69
C MET A 71 -5.94 29.47 -17.76
N LYS A 72 -7.16 30.00 -17.87
CA LYS A 72 -8.33 29.47 -17.14
C LYS A 72 -8.63 28.02 -17.53
N LYS A 73 -8.55 27.68 -18.83
CA LYS A 73 -8.70 26.30 -19.30
C LYS A 73 -7.63 25.37 -18.71
N LYS A 74 -6.38 25.83 -18.67
CA LYS A 74 -5.25 25.07 -18.10
C LYS A 74 -5.44 24.83 -16.60
N ALA A 75 -5.92 25.83 -15.86
CA ALA A 75 -6.25 25.69 -14.44
C ALA A 75 -7.39 24.68 -14.21
N ALA A 76 -8.45 24.72 -15.03
CA ALA A 76 -9.54 23.74 -14.97
C ALA A 76 -9.06 22.32 -15.30
N LEU A 77 -8.12 22.17 -16.23
CA LEU A 77 -7.50 20.88 -16.54
C LEU A 77 -6.72 20.33 -15.35
N TRP A 78 -5.96 21.16 -14.63
CA TRP A 78 -5.25 20.74 -13.42
C TRP A 78 -6.19 20.30 -12.30
N GLU A 79 -7.36 20.94 -12.17
CA GLU A 79 -8.38 20.49 -11.22
C GLU A 79 -8.89 19.09 -11.57
N LYS A 80 -9.22 18.84 -12.84
CA LYS A 80 -9.68 17.52 -13.29
C LYS A 80 -8.63 16.45 -13.04
N GLN A 81 -7.38 16.70 -13.39
CA GLN A 81 -6.26 15.78 -13.14
C GLN A 81 -6.12 15.46 -11.65
N LEU A 82 -6.24 16.47 -10.78
CA LEU A 82 -6.17 16.23 -9.33
C LEU A 82 -7.32 15.34 -8.84
N GLN A 83 -8.54 15.55 -9.35
CA GLN A 83 -9.69 14.72 -8.96
C GLN A 83 -9.52 13.27 -9.44
N GLU A 84 -9.06 13.08 -10.68
CA GLU A 84 -8.79 11.76 -11.24
C GLU A 84 -7.73 11.01 -10.42
N GLU A 85 -6.61 11.65 -10.08
CA GLU A 85 -5.57 11.03 -9.26
C GLU A 85 -6.05 10.68 -7.84
N LYS A 86 -6.90 11.53 -7.23
CA LYS A 86 -7.53 11.21 -5.94
C LYS A 86 -8.49 10.02 -6.03
N VAL A 87 -9.24 9.89 -7.13
CA VAL A 87 -10.13 8.75 -7.35
C VAL A 87 -9.32 7.47 -7.51
N LYS A 88 -8.29 7.50 -8.37
CA LYS A 88 -7.39 6.35 -8.59
C LYS A 88 -6.75 5.87 -7.29
N LEU A 89 -6.25 6.77 -6.45
CA LEU A 89 -5.64 6.40 -5.17
C LEU A 89 -6.65 5.70 -4.25
N ARG A 90 -7.86 6.25 -4.12
CA ARG A 90 -8.92 5.63 -3.31
C ARG A 90 -9.34 4.25 -3.83
N GLU A 91 -9.33 4.06 -5.14
CA GLU A 91 -9.66 2.77 -5.75
C GLU A 91 -8.57 1.73 -5.49
N LYS A 92 -7.29 2.13 -5.57
CA LYS A 92 -6.15 1.30 -5.17
C LYS A 92 -6.23 0.90 -3.69
N ASP A 93 -6.52 1.84 -2.79
CA ASP A 93 -6.65 1.55 -1.35
C ASP A 93 -7.80 0.58 -1.07
N ARG A 94 -8.93 0.70 -1.79
CA ARG A 94 -10.05 -0.24 -1.69
C ARG A 94 -9.66 -1.64 -2.14
N GLU A 95 -8.93 -1.76 -3.23
CA GLU A 95 -8.49 -3.07 -3.73
C GLU A 95 -7.47 -3.71 -2.78
N ALA A 96 -6.53 -2.92 -2.26
CA ALA A 96 -5.60 -3.37 -1.23
C ALA A 96 -6.34 -3.86 0.02
N ALA A 97 -7.39 -3.14 0.46
CA ALA A 97 -8.22 -3.57 1.59
C ALA A 97 -8.97 -4.88 1.30
N ARG A 98 -9.51 -5.07 0.09
CA ARG A 98 -10.14 -6.33 -0.31
C ARG A 98 -9.17 -7.50 -0.27
N ILE A 99 -7.97 -7.32 -0.80
CA ILE A 99 -6.91 -8.34 -0.80
C ILE A 99 -6.51 -8.67 0.65
N ALA A 100 -6.34 -7.66 1.50
CA ALA A 100 -6.02 -7.85 2.92
C ALA A 100 -7.12 -8.63 3.65
N ILE A 101 -8.39 -8.27 3.47
CA ILE A 101 -9.53 -9.00 4.06
C ILE A 101 -9.58 -10.44 3.57
N ALA A 102 -9.39 -10.68 2.26
CA ALA A 102 -9.38 -12.02 1.69
C ALA A 102 -8.18 -12.85 2.21
N SER A 103 -7.03 -12.21 2.40
CA SER A 103 -5.86 -12.84 3.01
C SER A 103 -6.14 -13.22 4.46
N ILE A 104 -6.67 -12.30 5.27
CA ILE A 104 -7.04 -12.54 6.67
C ILE A 104 -8.02 -13.70 6.76
N LYS A 105 -9.08 -13.72 5.92
CA LYS A 105 -10.04 -14.82 5.88
C LYS A 105 -9.42 -16.18 5.55
N ARG A 106 -8.35 -16.22 4.74
CA ARG A 106 -7.61 -17.47 4.44
C ARG A 106 -6.68 -17.90 5.56
N THR A 107 -6.08 -16.96 6.29
CA THR A 107 -5.12 -17.27 7.37
C THR A 107 -5.75 -17.45 8.74
N VAL A 108 -6.97 -16.95 8.98
CA VAL A 108 -7.71 -17.21 10.21
C VAL A 108 -8.43 -18.54 10.07
N ASN A 109 -7.72 -19.63 10.39
CA ASN A 109 -8.36 -20.91 10.66
C ASN A 109 -9.04 -20.82 12.03
N PHE A 110 -10.35 -20.59 12.04
CA PHE A 110 -11.16 -20.74 13.26
C PHE A 110 -11.14 -22.20 13.81
N GLY A 111 -10.53 -23.14 13.07
CA GLY A 111 -10.37 -24.54 13.47
C GLY A 111 -9.24 -24.78 14.47
N ASP A 112 -8.20 -23.95 14.52
CA ASP A 112 -7.00 -24.23 15.34
C ASP A 112 -7.31 -24.23 16.84
N GLY A 113 -8.28 -23.42 17.29
CA GLY A 113 -8.74 -23.42 18.69
C GLY A 113 -9.50 -24.70 19.07
N LEU A 114 -10.34 -25.20 18.17
CA LEU A 114 -11.10 -26.44 18.38
C LEU A 114 -10.23 -27.69 18.23
N GLU A 115 -9.20 -27.63 17.38
CA GLU A 115 -8.20 -28.68 17.22
C GLU A 115 -7.27 -28.72 18.44
N ALA A 116 -6.83 -27.57 18.95
CA ALA A 116 -6.09 -27.49 20.21
C ALA A 116 -6.90 -27.96 21.43
N GLU A 117 -8.21 -27.67 21.48
CA GLU A 117 -9.10 -28.18 22.54
C GLU A 117 -9.28 -29.71 22.43
N ARG A 118 -9.44 -30.24 21.22
CA ARG A 118 -9.56 -31.68 20.98
C ARG A 118 -8.26 -32.43 21.32
N ASP A 119 -7.10 -31.87 20.98
CA ASP A 119 -5.80 -32.41 21.34
C ASP A 119 -5.56 -32.35 22.85
N LEU A 120 -5.91 -31.24 23.50
CA LEU A 120 -5.84 -31.10 24.94
C LEU A 120 -6.72 -32.13 25.66
N MET A 121 -7.98 -32.30 25.22
CA MET A 121 -8.92 -33.29 25.78
C MET A 121 -8.42 -34.73 25.59
N SER A 122 -7.75 -35.00 24.46
CA SER A 122 -7.11 -36.29 24.19
C SER A 122 -5.89 -36.55 25.10
N ILE A 123 -5.08 -35.52 25.38
CA ILE A 123 -3.91 -35.61 26.26
C ILE A 123 -4.31 -35.79 27.73
N ILE A 124 -5.37 -35.11 28.20
CA ILE A 124 -5.84 -35.22 29.59
C ILE A 124 -6.71 -36.46 29.84
N GLY A 125 -6.97 -37.27 28.81
CA GLY A 125 -7.75 -38.52 28.92
C GLY A 125 -9.23 -38.31 29.25
N ALA A 126 -9.78 -37.12 28.96
CA ALA A 126 -11.19 -36.83 29.20
C ALA A 126 -12.05 -37.46 28.08
N PRO A 127 -13.11 -38.23 28.40
CA PRO A 127 -13.97 -38.79 27.37
C PRO A 127 -14.75 -37.66 26.68
N ASN A 128 -14.65 -37.57 25.36
CA ASN A 128 -15.50 -36.72 24.52
C ASN A 128 -16.96 -37.17 24.68
N ARG A 129 -17.70 -36.55 25.61
CA ARG A 129 -19.15 -36.67 25.66
C ARG A 129 -19.72 -35.57 24.77
N LEU A 130 -20.00 -35.95 23.52
CA LEU A 130 -20.98 -35.26 22.67
C LEU A 130 -22.37 -35.36 23.31
#